data_AF-A0A7S7SJE4-F1
#
_entry.id   AF-A0A7S7SJE4-F1
#
_cell.length_a   1.000
_cell.length_b   1.000
_cell.length_c   1.000
_cell.angle_alpha   90.00
_cell.angle_beta   90.00
_cell.angle_gamma   90.00
#
_symmetry.space_group_name_H-M   'P 1'
#
loop_
_entity.id
_entity.type
_entity.pdbx_description
1 polymer ?
#
loop_
_entity_poly.entity_id
_entity_poly.type
_entity_poly.pdbx_seq_one_letter_code
_entity_poly.pdbx_strand_id
1 'polypeptide(L)'
;MSSHLYNAWLGTEILAGRADGLELASPTTNVLFDRILLQLTLMGGSSLAEHLSVPLAVLILFWGAVAWIRSASGSSEWTFLPCVAMLAYGWAFHNGLFNFYLSSGLAFWALALAWNPKPPKLAAAAALLAVAYVAHAIPVAWCCGVLAYVWIARRLPERYALWLPAAAIVAVLAGRVLIDLRYKTLSTFHQILEMSAIDQVWVFGPKYIAPATVLGMLWGFLLLRLLYTWPMKKFLGNVLVQLCAVMSIAILVAPTRVELGGYRMALSFITERMTLPFAVLICVMLSQVPPLKWQKIGLAAVAVLQFSFLYVDTRALNWWEDQVAAAVRPLPQGTRVVCSLHDWTSRTILWSHPLERPCIGHCYSYQNYEPGSLAFQVQAKAPNRIVMHDPVDTAYAGRGDYAVKSRDLPLYQVMPCPDGRLCAKPMVEGERIVASTLSMLPALW
;
A
#
# COMPACT_ATOMS: atom_id res chain seq x y z
N MET A 1 -0.50 -7.64 -5.04
CA MET A 1 -1.05 -8.96 -4.62
C MET A 1 -0.25 -10.10 -5.24
N SER A 2 0.04 -10.08 -6.54
CA SER A 2 0.72 -11.17 -7.25
C SER A 2 2.01 -11.64 -6.54
N SER A 3 2.84 -10.72 -6.06
CA SER A 3 4.06 -11.07 -5.32
C SER A 3 3.82 -11.77 -3.99
N HIS A 4 2.89 -11.27 -3.17
CA HIS A 4 2.48 -11.94 -1.93
C HIS A 4 1.96 -13.36 -2.17
N LEU A 5 1.14 -13.54 -3.22
CA LEU A 5 0.60 -14.86 -3.56
C LEU A 5 1.70 -15.82 -4.03
N TYR A 6 2.63 -15.33 -4.85
CA TYR A 6 3.78 -16.10 -5.30
C TYR A 6 4.72 -16.48 -4.15
N ASN A 7 4.96 -15.57 -3.21
CA ASN A 7 5.78 -15.86 -2.03
C ASN A 7 5.09 -16.82 -1.05
N ALA A 8 3.76 -16.79 -0.95
CA ALA A 8 3.01 -17.82 -0.25
C ALA A 8 3.19 -19.20 -0.89
N TRP A 9 3.16 -19.29 -2.23
CA TRP A 9 3.49 -20.52 -2.96
C TRP A 9 4.96 -20.95 -2.75
N LEU A 10 5.93 -20.03 -2.84
CA LEU A 10 7.32 -20.37 -2.50
C LEU A 10 7.44 -20.88 -1.07
N GLY A 11 6.66 -20.35 -0.13
CA GLY A 11 6.57 -20.87 1.22
C GLY A 11 6.11 -22.33 1.27
N THR A 12 5.15 -22.74 0.42
CA THR A 12 4.76 -24.15 0.34
C THR A 12 5.84 -25.03 -0.27
N GLU A 13 6.60 -24.52 -1.25
CA GLU A 13 7.77 -25.22 -1.81
C GLU A 13 8.91 -25.38 -0.79
N ILE A 14 9.16 -24.37 0.06
CA ILE A 14 10.15 -24.43 1.15
C ILE A 14 9.75 -25.50 2.17
N LEU A 15 8.48 -25.50 2.60
CA LEU A 15 7.97 -26.49 3.55
C LEU A 15 8.04 -27.92 3.00
N ALA A 16 7.91 -28.07 1.68
CA ALA A 16 8.02 -29.35 1.01
C ALA A 16 9.48 -29.75 0.67
N GLY A 17 10.48 -28.94 1.01
CA GLY A 17 11.88 -29.20 0.71
C GLY A 17 12.23 -29.12 -0.78
N ARG A 18 11.45 -28.39 -1.59
CA ARG A 18 11.66 -28.24 -3.05
C ARG A 18 12.31 -26.93 -3.46
N ALA A 19 12.44 -25.99 -2.53
CA ALA A 19 12.99 -24.65 -2.77
C ALA A 19 14.36 -24.43 -2.11
N ASP A 20 15.36 -25.23 -2.52
CA ASP A 20 16.72 -25.16 -1.96
C ASP A 20 17.34 -23.75 -2.08
N GLY A 21 17.88 -23.27 -0.96
CA GLY A 21 18.48 -21.93 -0.84
C GLY A 21 17.50 -20.81 -0.46
N LEU A 22 16.21 -21.13 -0.32
CA LEU A 22 15.22 -20.27 0.32
C LEU A 22 14.84 -20.80 1.70
N GLU A 23 14.48 -19.88 2.60
CA GLU A 23 14.01 -20.22 3.95
C GLU A 23 12.84 -19.34 4.39
N LEU A 24 12.06 -19.86 5.35
CA LEU A 24 11.01 -19.09 6.02
C LEU A 24 11.57 -18.46 7.29
N ALA A 25 11.79 -17.15 7.23
CA ALA A 25 12.08 -16.34 8.40
C ALA A 25 10.84 -16.12 9.28
N SER A 26 11.07 -15.71 10.52
CA SER A 26 10.03 -15.39 11.50
C SER A 26 10.11 -13.92 11.93
N PRO A 27 9.86 -12.95 11.02
CA PRO A 27 9.81 -11.55 11.41
C PRO A 27 8.65 -11.30 12.38
N THR A 28 8.79 -10.27 13.22
CA THR A 28 7.80 -9.92 14.25
C THR A 28 6.68 -8.99 13.73
N THR A 29 6.94 -8.26 12.64
CA THR A 29 6.04 -7.31 11.97
C THR A 29 6.15 -7.51 10.45
N ASN A 30 5.21 -6.95 9.68
CA ASN A 30 5.19 -7.02 8.22
C ASN A 30 5.05 -8.45 7.69
N VAL A 31 4.19 -9.25 8.33
CA VAL A 31 4.09 -10.69 8.02
C VAL A 31 2.70 -11.32 8.22
N LEU A 32 1.75 -10.65 8.88
CA LEU A 32 0.45 -11.28 9.16
C LEU A 32 -0.29 -11.68 7.89
N PHE A 33 -0.31 -10.81 6.89
CA PHE A 33 -1.00 -11.08 5.64
C PHE A 33 -0.34 -12.24 4.86
N ASP A 34 0.99 -12.29 4.86
CA ASP A 34 1.76 -13.38 4.25
C ASP A 34 1.47 -14.72 4.92
N ARG A 35 1.36 -14.74 6.25
CA ARG A 35 0.98 -15.94 7.01
C ARG A 35 -0.43 -16.39 6.68
N ILE A 36 -1.39 -15.47 6.60
CA ILE A 36 -2.77 -15.79 6.21
C ILE A 36 -2.78 -16.41 4.81
N LEU A 37 -2.09 -15.80 3.84
CA LEU A 37 -1.97 -16.33 2.49
C LEU A 37 -1.33 -17.71 2.46
N LEU A 38 -0.17 -17.90 3.10
CA LEU A 38 0.51 -19.18 3.16
C LEU A 38 -0.39 -20.29 3.72
N GLN A 39 -1.09 -20.02 4.83
CA GLN A 39 -1.99 -21.00 5.42
C GLN A 39 -3.16 -21.34 4.49
N LEU A 40 -3.79 -20.35 3.86
CA LEU A 40 -4.87 -20.59 2.91
C LEU A 40 -4.38 -21.32 1.65
N THR A 41 -3.16 -21.04 1.18
CA THR A 41 -2.54 -21.75 0.05
C THR A 41 -2.28 -23.21 0.41
N LEU A 42 -1.84 -23.51 1.64
CA LEU A 42 -1.71 -24.89 2.12
C LEU A 42 -3.06 -25.61 2.21
N MET A 43 -4.13 -24.90 2.56
CA MET A 43 -5.48 -25.48 2.72
C MET A 43 -6.20 -25.75 1.40
N GLY A 44 -6.06 -24.87 0.40
CA GLY A 44 -6.84 -24.97 -0.84
C GLY A 44 -6.22 -24.31 -2.07
N GLY A 45 -4.90 -24.12 -2.06
CA GLY A 45 -4.14 -23.55 -3.17
C GLY A 45 -4.27 -22.03 -3.30
N SER A 46 -3.49 -21.48 -4.24
CA SER A 46 -3.36 -20.03 -4.43
C SER A 46 -4.67 -19.33 -4.80
N SER A 47 -5.56 -20.02 -5.54
CA SER A 47 -6.87 -19.48 -5.88
C SER A 47 -7.72 -19.21 -4.63
N LEU A 48 -7.83 -20.18 -3.71
CA LEU A 48 -8.57 -19.99 -2.46
C LEU A 48 -7.96 -18.86 -1.62
N ALA A 49 -6.63 -18.85 -1.51
CA ALA A 49 -5.90 -17.85 -0.73
C ALA A 49 -6.20 -16.43 -1.20
N GLU A 50 -6.17 -16.18 -2.51
CA GLU A 50 -6.48 -14.87 -3.08
C GLU A 50 -7.95 -14.48 -2.86
N HIS A 51 -8.89 -15.36 -3.20
CA HIS A 51 -10.34 -15.06 -3.15
C HIS A 51 -10.88 -14.86 -1.72
N LEU A 52 -10.15 -15.30 -0.69
CA LEU A 52 -10.52 -15.07 0.70
C LEU A 52 -9.73 -13.93 1.36
N SER A 53 -8.40 -13.87 1.15
CA SER A 53 -7.55 -12.90 1.85
C SER A 53 -7.77 -11.46 1.35
N VAL A 54 -7.94 -11.25 0.04
CA VAL A 54 -8.13 -9.91 -0.54
C VAL A 54 -9.43 -9.29 -0.02
N PRO A 55 -10.61 -9.95 -0.14
CA PRO A 55 -11.85 -9.33 0.32
C PRO A 55 -11.87 -9.15 1.84
N LEU A 56 -11.27 -10.07 2.60
CA LEU A 56 -11.15 -9.94 4.05
C LEU A 56 -10.36 -8.68 4.43
N ALA A 57 -9.21 -8.44 3.80
CA ALA A 57 -8.42 -7.23 4.06
C ALA A 57 -9.21 -5.96 3.72
N VAL A 58 -9.88 -5.93 2.56
CA VAL A 58 -10.72 -4.79 2.13
C VAL A 58 -11.86 -4.54 3.12
N LEU A 59 -12.56 -5.60 3.57
CA LEU A 59 -13.65 -5.49 4.53
C LEU A 59 -13.17 -4.99 5.89
N ILE A 60 -12.03 -5.48 6.39
CA ILE A 60 -11.44 -5.01 7.65
C ILE A 60 -11.11 -3.52 7.56
N LEU A 61 -10.48 -3.07 6.47
CA LEU A 61 -10.16 -1.66 6.27
C LEU A 61 -11.43 -0.80 6.16
N PHE A 62 -12.32 -1.17 5.24
CA PHE A 62 -13.54 -0.43 4.96
C PHE A 62 -14.41 -0.27 6.22
N TRP A 63 -14.71 -1.38 6.90
CA TRP A 63 -15.55 -1.33 8.09
C TRP A 63 -14.84 -0.72 9.29
N GLY A 64 -13.52 -0.85 9.41
CA GLY A 64 -12.74 -0.16 10.43
C GLY A 64 -12.82 1.35 10.28
N ALA A 65 -12.64 1.85 9.05
CA ALA A 65 -12.77 3.28 8.74
C ALA A 65 -14.19 3.79 9.02
N VAL A 66 -15.22 3.07 8.57
CA VAL A 66 -16.64 3.41 8.85
C VAL A 66 -16.93 3.42 10.35
N ALA A 67 -16.45 2.42 11.10
CA ALA A 67 -16.63 2.34 12.54
C ALA A 67 -15.99 3.54 13.26
N TRP A 68 -14.79 3.95 12.84
CA TRP A 68 -14.13 5.11 13.42
C TRP A 68 -14.86 6.42 13.10
N ILE A 69 -15.26 6.63 11.84
CA ILE A 69 -16.08 7.79 11.42
C ILE A 69 -17.32 7.89 12.31
N ARG A 70 -18.10 6.81 12.44
CA ARG A 70 -19.32 6.78 13.26
C ARG A 70 -19.04 7.06 14.73
N SER A 71 -17.98 6.48 15.28
CA SER A 71 -17.63 6.67 16.69
C SER A 71 -17.14 8.09 16.99
N ALA A 72 -16.52 8.77 16.01
CA ALA A 72 -15.93 10.08 16.19
C ALA A 72 -16.88 11.24 15.88
N SER A 73 -17.74 11.08 14.88
CA SER A 73 -18.72 12.11 14.48
C SER A 73 -20.01 12.08 15.29
N GLY A 74 -20.33 10.92 15.89
CA GLY A 74 -21.63 10.68 16.52
C GLY A 74 -22.81 10.61 15.54
N SER A 75 -22.58 10.78 14.23
CA SER A 75 -23.60 10.69 13.19
C SER A 75 -23.52 9.34 12.49
N SER A 76 -24.68 8.72 12.27
CA SER A 76 -24.80 7.45 11.53
C SER A 76 -24.90 7.67 10.02
N GLU A 77 -24.56 8.86 9.51
CA GLU A 77 -24.78 9.18 8.10
C GLU A 77 -23.79 8.42 7.22
N TRP A 78 -24.32 7.50 6.41
CA TRP A 78 -23.62 6.74 5.36
C TRP A 78 -23.03 7.61 4.24
N THR A 79 -23.02 8.93 4.40
CA THR A 79 -22.60 9.88 3.37
C THR A 79 -21.15 9.69 2.92
N PHE A 80 -20.25 9.30 3.83
CA PHE A 80 -18.84 9.11 3.49
C PHE A 80 -18.51 7.69 3.01
N LEU A 81 -19.51 6.79 2.87
CA LEU A 81 -19.28 5.47 2.29
C LEU A 81 -18.61 5.52 0.91
N PRO A 82 -19.01 6.40 -0.03
CA PRO A 82 -18.34 6.49 -1.33
C PRO A 82 -16.86 6.84 -1.20
N CYS A 83 -16.50 7.77 -0.30
CA CYS A 83 -15.10 8.12 -0.03
C CYS A 83 -14.33 6.91 0.51
N VAL A 84 -14.87 6.25 1.55
CA VAL A 84 -14.20 5.10 2.16
C VAL A 84 -14.06 3.95 1.17
N ALA A 85 -15.04 3.74 0.29
CA ALA A 85 -14.98 2.74 -0.78
C ALA A 85 -13.84 3.06 -1.77
N MET A 86 -13.74 4.31 -2.23
CA MET A 86 -12.65 4.74 -3.11
C MET A 86 -11.28 4.59 -2.45
N LEU A 87 -11.15 4.94 -1.17
CA LEU A 87 -9.91 4.78 -0.41
C LEU A 87 -9.55 3.31 -0.17
N ALA A 88 -10.54 2.44 0.02
CA ALA A 88 -10.33 1.00 0.15
C ALA A 88 -9.75 0.40 -1.13
N TYR A 89 -10.11 0.93 -2.30
CA TYR A 89 -9.51 0.58 -3.59
C TYR A 89 -8.54 1.68 -4.09
N GLY A 90 -7.87 2.35 -3.15
CA GLY A 90 -6.93 3.43 -3.44
C GLY A 90 -5.53 2.93 -3.81
N TRP A 91 -4.61 3.88 -3.90
CA TRP A 91 -3.21 3.64 -4.26
C TRP A 91 -2.55 2.55 -3.40
N ALA A 92 -2.77 2.53 -2.09
CA ALA A 92 -2.16 1.54 -1.20
C ALA A 92 -2.60 0.09 -1.50
N PHE A 93 -3.86 -0.11 -1.91
CA PHE A 93 -4.39 -1.41 -2.33
C PHE A 93 -3.73 -1.86 -3.64
N HIS A 94 -3.67 -0.97 -4.63
CA HIS A 94 -3.13 -1.28 -5.95
C HIS A 94 -1.60 -1.46 -5.98
N ASN A 95 -0.87 -0.83 -5.06
CA ASN A 95 0.55 -1.13 -4.83
C ASN A 95 0.78 -2.42 -4.04
N GLY A 96 -0.31 -3.09 -3.62
CA GLY A 96 -0.24 -4.38 -2.95
C GLY A 96 0.34 -4.34 -1.55
N LEU A 97 0.25 -3.22 -0.83
CA LEU A 97 0.84 -3.05 0.50
C LEU A 97 -0.01 -3.73 1.61
N PHE A 98 -0.36 -5.01 1.43
CA PHE A 98 -1.44 -5.66 2.19
C PHE A 98 -1.17 -5.83 3.68
N ASN A 99 0.07 -6.03 4.09
CA ASN A 99 0.46 -6.01 5.50
C ASN A 99 0.17 -4.64 6.16
N PHE A 100 0.57 -3.55 5.50
CA PHE A 100 0.26 -2.17 5.94
C PHE A 100 -1.24 -1.88 5.89
N TYR A 101 -1.91 -2.32 4.82
CA TYR A 101 -3.34 -2.12 4.59
C TYR A 101 -4.19 -2.80 5.67
N LEU A 102 -3.91 -4.07 5.96
CA LEU A 102 -4.57 -4.84 7.03
C LEU A 102 -4.32 -4.20 8.40
N SER A 103 -3.07 -3.83 8.70
CA SER A 103 -2.73 -3.13 9.94
C SER A 103 -3.49 -1.79 10.08
N SER A 104 -3.63 -1.03 9.00
CA SER A 104 -4.40 0.23 8.99
C SER A 104 -5.87 -0.01 9.31
N GLY A 105 -6.48 -1.04 8.73
CA GLY A 105 -7.87 -1.38 9.01
C GLY A 105 -8.11 -1.78 10.46
N LEU A 106 -7.24 -2.62 11.01
CA LEU A 106 -7.26 -3.00 12.43
C LEU A 106 -7.01 -1.79 13.34
N ALA A 107 -6.12 -0.87 12.95
CA ALA A 107 -5.87 0.37 13.67
C ALA A 107 -7.09 1.30 13.68
N PHE A 108 -7.88 1.37 12.59
CA PHE A 108 -9.14 2.12 12.59
C PHE A 108 -10.18 1.51 13.53
N TRP A 109 -10.29 0.18 13.57
CA TRP A 109 -11.13 -0.50 14.57
C TRP A 109 -10.69 -0.19 16.00
N ALA A 110 -9.38 -0.22 16.28
CA ALA A 110 -8.84 0.15 17.58
C ALA A 110 -9.17 1.61 17.95
N LEU A 111 -9.04 2.55 16.99
CA LEU A 111 -9.43 3.95 17.18
C LEU A 111 -10.92 4.08 17.48
N ALA A 112 -11.78 3.37 16.74
CA ALA A 112 -13.22 3.37 16.98
C ALA A 112 -13.58 2.89 18.40
N LEU A 113 -12.94 1.82 18.87
CA LEU A 113 -13.17 1.28 20.21
C LEU A 113 -12.64 2.21 21.32
N ALA A 114 -11.44 2.78 21.12
CA ALA A 114 -10.79 3.63 22.11
C ALA A 114 -11.28 5.09 22.10
N TRP A 115 -12.04 5.52 21.07
CA TRP A 115 -12.52 6.90 20.96
C TRP A 115 -13.35 7.34 22.16
N ASN A 116 -14.22 6.45 22.65
CA ASN A 116 -15.03 6.63 23.85
C ASN A 116 -14.65 5.54 24.87
N PRO A 117 -13.59 5.78 25.67
CA PRO A 117 -12.89 4.72 26.39
C PRO A 117 -13.78 4.11 27.48
N LYS A 118 -13.93 2.79 27.41
CA LYS A 118 -14.43 1.93 28.49
C LYS A 118 -13.43 0.78 28.68
N PRO A 119 -13.18 0.28 29.90
CA PRO A 119 -12.18 -0.77 30.13
C PRO A 119 -12.24 -1.97 29.15
N PRO A 120 -13.40 -2.59 28.87
CA PRO A 120 -13.45 -3.71 27.92
C PRO A 120 -13.14 -3.29 26.47
N LYS A 121 -13.54 -2.08 26.06
CA LYS A 121 -13.22 -1.56 24.72
C LYS A 121 -11.73 -1.26 24.56
N LEU A 122 -11.08 -0.78 25.62
CA LEU A 122 -9.64 -0.53 25.63
C LEU A 122 -8.85 -1.84 25.56
N ALA A 123 -9.27 -2.87 26.28
CA ALA A 123 -8.66 -4.20 26.18
C ALA A 123 -8.78 -4.77 24.76
N ALA A 124 -9.98 -4.67 24.15
CA ALA A 124 -10.19 -5.08 22.76
C ALA A 124 -9.34 -4.26 21.76
N ALA A 125 -9.24 -2.95 21.95
CA ALA A 125 -8.37 -2.09 21.13
C ALA A 125 -6.90 -2.49 21.26
N ALA A 126 -6.41 -2.77 22.47
CA ALA A 126 -5.04 -3.23 22.70
C ALA A 126 -4.76 -4.57 22.03
N ALA A 127 -5.71 -5.52 22.11
CA ALA A 127 -5.60 -6.81 21.42
C ALA A 127 -5.54 -6.63 19.89
N LEU A 128 -6.39 -5.76 19.33
CA LEU A 128 -6.36 -5.44 17.90
C LEU A 128 -5.04 -4.79 17.49
N LEU A 129 -4.48 -3.88 18.30
CA LEU A 129 -3.18 -3.25 18.01
C LEU A 129 -2.02 -4.26 18.08
N ALA A 130 -2.08 -5.26 18.96
CA ALA A 130 -1.10 -6.33 19.00
C ALA A 130 -1.14 -7.16 17.70
N VAL A 131 -2.34 -7.51 17.21
CA VAL A 131 -2.51 -8.20 15.92
C VAL A 131 -2.07 -7.30 14.76
N ALA A 132 -2.45 -6.02 14.77
CA ALA A 132 -2.06 -5.04 13.77
C ALA A 132 -0.54 -4.83 13.71
N TYR A 133 0.16 -4.95 14.84
CA TYR A 133 1.62 -4.86 14.88
C TYR A 133 2.28 -5.99 14.09
N VAL A 134 1.77 -7.22 14.23
CA VAL A 134 2.24 -8.37 13.43
C VAL A 134 2.02 -8.11 11.94
N ALA A 135 0.90 -7.46 11.59
CA ALA A 135 0.65 -7.04 10.21
C ALA A 135 1.62 -5.95 9.78
N HIS A 136 1.74 -4.82 10.49
CA HIS A 136 2.71 -3.77 10.19
C HIS A 136 2.80 -2.77 11.37
N ALA A 137 4.01 -2.37 11.76
CA ALA A 137 4.21 -1.47 12.90
C ALA A 137 3.78 -0.01 12.66
N ILE A 138 3.95 0.52 11.43
CA ILE A 138 3.66 1.94 11.13
C ILE A 138 2.22 2.37 11.49
N PRO A 139 1.13 1.71 11.03
CA PRO A 139 -0.23 2.12 11.41
C PRO A 139 -0.49 2.04 12.92
N VAL A 140 0.14 1.09 13.62
CA VAL A 140 0.05 0.97 15.08
C VAL A 140 0.71 2.17 15.77
N ALA A 141 1.92 2.53 15.36
CA ALA A 141 2.62 3.70 15.90
C ALA A 141 1.82 4.99 15.66
N TRP A 142 1.26 5.15 14.46
CA TRP A 142 0.37 6.26 14.14
C TRP A 142 -0.89 6.27 15.01
N CYS A 143 -1.58 5.14 15.15
CA CYS A 143 -2.78 5.02 15.98
C CYS A 143 -2.49 5.36 17.45
N CYS A 144 -1.40 4.84 18.01
CA CYS A 144 -0.95 5.20 19.35
C CYS A 144 -0.68 6.71 19.47
N GLY A 145 -0.06 7.33 18.46
CA GLY A 145 0.14 8.78 18.41
C GLY A 145 -1.17 9.56 18.40
N VAL A 146 -2.16 9.15 17.60
CA VAL A 146 -3.49 9.75 17.57
C VAL A 146 -4.19 9.61 18.92
N LEU A 147 -4.17 8.43 19.53
CA LEU A 147 -4.80 8.18 20.84
C LEU A 147 -4.13 9.00 21.95
N ALA A 148 -2.80 9.06 21.97
CA ALA A 148 -2.05 9.90 22.90
C ALA A 148 -2.42 11.38 22.72
N TYR A 149 -2.44 11.87 21.48
CA TYR A 149 -2.82 13.24 21.16
C TYR A 149 -4.23 13.56 21.67
N VAL A 150 -5.23 12.72 21.35
CA VAL A 150 -6.62 12.89 21.80
C VAL A 150 -6.71 12.85 23.33
N TRP A 151 -5.98 11.95 23.99
CA TRP A 151 -5.97 11.82 25.44
C TRP A 151 -5.40 13.07 26.14
N ILE A 152 -4.31 13.64 25.59
CA ILE A 152 -3.71 14.89 26.09
C ILE A 152 -4.66 16.06 25.81
N ALA A 153 -5.19 16.18 24.58
CA ALA A 153 -6.06 17.27 24.18
C ALA A 153 -7.32 17.37 25.05
N ARG A 154 -7.92 16.23 25.43
CA ARG A 154 -9.09 16.18 26.33
C ARG A 154 -8.81 16.61 27.77
N ARG A 155 -7.53 16.66 28.18
CA ARG A 155 -7.10 17.06 29.53
C ARG A 155 -6.52 18.46 29.58
N LEU A 156 -6.14 19.03 28.44
CA LEU A 156 -5.57 20.36 28.38
C LEU A 156 -6.67 21.43 28.53
N PRO A 157 -6.43 22.47 29.37
CA PRO A 157 -7.27 23.66 29.38
C PRO A 157 -7.34 24.32 27.99
N GLU A 158 -8.48 24.90 27.63
CA GLU A 158 -8.69 25.53 26.31
C GLU A 158 -7.61 26.56 25.94
N ARG A 159 -7.07 27.28 26.94
CA ARG A 159 -5.98 28.27 26.75
C ARG A 159 -4.71 27.66 26.14
N TYR A 160 -4.50 26.35 26.28
CA TYR A 160 -3.35 25.62 25.74
C TYR A 160 -3.66 24.80 24.50
N ALA A 161 -4.88 24.88 23.97
CA ALA A 161 -5.33 24.04 22.86
C ALA A 161 -4.44 24.17 21.61
N LEU A 162 -3.87 25.36 21.32
CA LEU A 162 -2.99 25.59 20.17
C LEU A 162 -1.53 25.21 20.41
N TRP A 163 -1.12 25.07 21.66
CA TRP A 163 0.25 24.65 22.00
C TRP A 163 0.47 23.17 21.72
N LEU A 164 -0.58 22.35 21.85
CA LEU A 164 -0.50 20.92 21.57
C LEU A 164 -0.14 20.60 20.09
N PRO A 165 -0.84 21.12 19.07
CA PRO A 165 -0.44 20.87 17.68
C PRO A 165 0.95 21.44 17.38
N ALA A 166 1.32 22.60 17.94
CA ALA A 166 2.66 23.16 17.78
C ALA A 166 3.74 22.22 18.36
N ALA A 167 3.53 21.71 19.58
CA ALA A 167 4.43 20.75 20.21
C ALA A 167 4.51 19.43 19.42
N ALA A 168 3.40 18.95 18.87
CA ALA A 168 3.38 17.76 18.03
C ALA A 168 4.16 17.97 16.72
N ILE A 169 4.03 19.13 16.07
CA ILE A 169 4.82 19.49 14.88
C ILE A 169 6.31 19.51 15.24
N VAL A 170 6.69 20.18 16.34
CA VAL A 170 8.09 20.20 16.81
C VAL A 170 8.61 18.78 17.07
N ALA A 171 7.80 17.90 17.66
CA ALA A 171 8.18 16.51 17.88
C ALA A 171 8.38 15.74 16.56
N VAL A 172 7.56 16.01 15.53
CA VAL A 172 7.73 15.42 14.20
C VAL A 172 9.01 15.93 13.52
N LEU A 173 9.30 17.23 13.60
CA LEU A 173 10.55 17.82 13.09
C LEU A 173 11.77 17.22 13.80
N ALA A 174 11.72 17.09 15.13
CA ALA A 174 12.78 16.46 15.91
C ALA A 174 12.96 14.99 15.50
N GLY A 175 11.85 14.25 15.33
CA GLY A 175 11.87 12.87 14.83
C GLY A 175 12.51 12.77 13.44
N ARG A 176 12.21 13.69 12.53
CA ARG A 176 12.83 13.77 11.19
C ARG A 176 14.35 13.90 11.30
N VAL A 177 14.83 14.87 12.09
CA VAL A 177 16.26 15.11 12.31
C VAL A 177 16.93 13.87 12.91
N LEU A 178 16.31 13.24 13.91
CA LEU A 178 16.84 12.01 14.52
C LEU A 178 16.96 10.86 13.52
N ILE A 179 16.00 10.71 12.60
CA ILE A 179 16.07 9.69 11.53
C ILE A 179 17.21 10.01 10.57
N ASP A 180 17.38 11.26 10.15
CA ASP A 180 18.48 11.67 9.24
C ASP A 180 19.87 11.49 9.86
N LEU A 181 19.99 11.73 11.16
CA LEU A 181 21.25 11.51 11.87
C LEU A 181 21.64 10.03 11.97
N ARG A 182 20.67 9.11 11.80
CA ARG A 182 20.87 7.66 12.03
C ARG A 182 20.85 6.84 10.75
N TYR A 183 20.13 7.30 9.72
CA TYR A 183 19.85 6.53 8.52
C TYR A 183 19.98 7.40 7.27
N LYS A 184 20.33 6.77 6.15
CA LYS A 184 20.21 7.42 4.84
C LYS A 184 18.74 7.55 4.49
N THR A 185 18.31 8.76 4.15
CA THR A 185 16.92 9.04 3.78
C THR A 185 16.83 9.68 2.41
N LEU A 186 15.65 9.58 1.82
CA LEU A 186 15.29 10.31 0.61
C LEU A 186 13.88 10.87 0.76
N SER A 187 13.72 12.13 0.37
CA SER A 187 12.46 12.86 0.30
C SER A 187 12.18 13.23 -1.16
N THR A 188 10.91 13.37 -1.52
CA THR A 188 10.52 13.71 -2.89
C THR A 188 9.60 14.93 -2.89
N PHE A 189 9.63 15.71 -3.98
CA PHE A 189 8.71 16.84 -4.12
C PHE A 189 7.22 16.43 -4.22
N HIS A 190 6.95 15.14 -4.48
CA HIS A 190 5.57 14.61 -4.57
C HIS A 190 4.80 14.73 -3.24
N GLN A 191 5.51 14.86 -2.12
CA GLN A 191 4.95 15.03 -0.78
C GLN A 191 4.01 16.24 -0.66
N ILE A 192 4.20 17.27 -1.51
CA ILE A 192 3.30 18.44 -1.58
C ILE A 192 1.90 18.03 -2.06
N LEU A 193 1.77 17.02 -2.92
CA LEU A 193 0.46 16.49 -3.32
C LEU A 193 -0.10 15.58 -2.23
N GLU A 194 0.76 14.74 -1.63
CA GLU A 194 0.41 13.78 -0.58
C GLU A 194 -0.10 14.44 0.71
N MET A 195 0.29 15.69 1.00
CA MET A 195 -0.18 16.45 2.17
C MET A 195 -1.70 16.74 2.17
N SER A 196 -2.40 16.42 1.09
CA SER A 196 -3.86 16.51 0.95
C SER A 196 -4.55 15.14 1.02
N ALA A 197 -3.80 14.05 0.95
CA ALA A 197 -4.24 12.66 0.84
C ALA A 197 -5.17 12.30 -0.35
N ILE A 198 -5.42 13.26 -1.24
CA ILE A 198 -6.22 13.07 -2.46
C ILE A 198 -5.53 12.09 -3.41
N ASP A 199 -4.21 11.98 -3.29
CA ASP A 199 -3.38 11.09 -4.08
C ASP A 199 -3.79 9.62 -3.92
N GLN A 200 -4.44 9.20 -2.82
CA GLN A 200 -4.96 7.83 -2.70
C GLN A 200 -5.96 7.45 -3.81
N VAL A 201 -6.63 8.42 -4.44
CA VAL A 201 -7.56 8.20 -5.56
C VAL A 201 -6.85 8.23 -6.92
N TRP A 202 -5.66 8.82 -6.97
CA TRP A 202 -4.81 8.80 -8.16
C TRP A 202 -4.03 7.48 -8.26
N VAL A 203 -4.69 6.44 -8.75
CA VAL A 203 -4.15 5.08 -8.73
C VAL A 203 -3.18 4.82 -9.89
N PHE A 204 -3.65 4.94 -11.13
CA PHE A 204 -2.87 4.63 -12.33
C PHE A 204 -2.49 5.89 -13.09
N GLY A 205 -2.97 6.06 -14.33
CA GLY A 205 -2.59 7.15 -15.20
C GLY A 205 -3.29 8.49 -14.96
N PRO A 206 -3.03 9.49 -15.82
CA PRO A 206 -3.53 10.86 -15.67
C PRO A 206 -5.06 10.99 -15.59
N LYS A 207 -5.82 10.05 -16.15
CA LYS A 207 -7.30 10.07 -16.07
C LYS A 207 -7.84 10.08 -14.63
N TYR A 208 -7.08 9.53 -13.66
CA TYR A 208 -7.46 9.56 -12.25
C TYR A 208 -7.26 10.93 -11.58
N ILE A 209 -6.57 11.88 -12.24
CA ILE A 209 -6.48 13.26 -11.75
C ILE A 209 -7.87 13.89 -11.69
N ALA A 210 -8.78 13.56 -12.62
CA ALA A 210 -10.14 14.07 -12.63
C ALA A 210 -10.94 13.67 -11.37
N PRO A 211 -11.14 12.37 -11.04
CA PRO A 211 -11.84 11.98 -9.82
C PRO A 211 -11.12 12.45 -8.55
N ALA A 212 -9.78 12.45 -8.53
CA ALA A 212 -8.99 12.98 -7.42
C ALA A 212 -9.28 14.48 -7.19
N THR A 213 -9.27 15.29 -8.26
CA THR A 213 -9.55 16.73 -8.20
C THR A 213 -10.98 17.02 -7.76
N VAL A 214 -11.97 16.31 -8.32
CA VAL A 214 -13.39 16.47 -7.94
C VAL A 214 -13.60 16.10 -6.47
N LEU A 215 -12.98 15.02 -5.99
CA LEU A 215 -13.03 14.65 -4.58
C LEU A 215 -12.38 15.73 -3.70
N GLY A 216 -11.22 16.25 -4.10
CA GLY A 216 -10.55 17.34 -3.42
C GLY A 216 -11.40 18.61 -3.32
N MET A 217 -12.09 18.99 -4.39
CA MET A 217 -13.04 20.10 -4.38
C MET A 217 -14.20 19.83 -3.41
N LEU A 218 -14.78 18.63 -3.43
CA LEU A 218 -15.87 18.26 -2.51
C LEU A 218 -15.41 18.31 -1.04
N TRP A 219 -14.21 17.81 -0.74
CA TRP A 219 -13.59 17.94 0.58
C TRP A 219 -13.35 19.40 0.95
N GLY A 220 -12.86 20.22 0.02
CA GLY A 220 -12.68 21.66 0.20
C GLY A 220 -13.99 22.38 0.53
N PHE A 221 -15.08 22.09 -0.19
CA PHE A 221 -16.39 22.67 0.09
C PHE A 221 -16.95 22.24 1.45
N LEU A 222 -16.70 21.01 1.88
CA LEU A 222 -17.07 20.55 3.23
C LEU A 222 -16.24 21.24 4.31
N LEU A 223 -14.95 21.46 4.06
CA LEU A 223 -14.07 22.20 4.96
C LEU A 223 -14.47 23.67 5.07
N LEU A 224 -14.77 24.34 3.96
CA LEU A 224 -15.30 25.71 3.94
C LEU A 224 -16.61 25.80 4.73
N ARG A 225 -17.45 24.76 4.65
CA ARG A 225 -18.67 24.71 5.44
C ARG A 225 -18.40 24.55 6.93
N LEU A 226 -17.42 23.74 7.33
CA LEU A 226 -16.97 23.69 8.73
C LEU A 226 -16.52 25.07 9.21
N LEU A 227 -15.70 25.76 8.41
CA LEU A 227 -15.22 27.12 8.72
C LEU A 227 -16.36 28.14 8.82
N TYR A 228 -17.37 28.05 7.96
CA TYR A 228 -18.51 28.96 7.98
C TYR A 228 -19.47 28.69 9.14
N THR A 229 -19.66 27.42 9.51
CA THR A 229 -20.61 27.03 10.57
C THR A 229 -20.03 27.13 11.98
N TRP A 230 -18.71 27.06 12.13
CA TRP A 230 -18.06 27.08 13.43
C TRP A 230 -17.30 28.39 13.66
N PRO A 231 -17.38 29.00 14.85
CA PRO A 231 -16.49 30.08 15.23
C PRO A 231 -15.02 29.65 15.12
N MET A 232 -14.13 30.56 14.71
CA MET A 232 -12.70 30.24 14.54
C MET A 232 -12.05 29.58 15.78
N LYS A 233 -12.43 30.01 16.99
CA LYS A 233 -11.97 29.40 18.23
C LYS A 233 -12.35 27.91 18.33
N LYS A 234 -13.58 27.55 17.93
CA LYS A 234 -14.06 26.16 17.90
C LYS A 234 -13.35 25.35 16.82
N PHE A 235 -13.14 25.94 15.64
CA PHE A 235 -12.42 25.28 14.53
C PHE A 235 -10.98 24.96 14.91
N LEU A 236 -10.21 25.94 15.37
CA LEU A 236 -8.80 25.76 15.73
C LEU A 236 -8.61 24.92 17.00
N GLY A 237 -9.59 24.91 17.90
CA GLY A 237 -9.60 24.07 19.09
C GLY A 237 -10.10 22.63 18.85
N ASN A 238 -10.61 22.31 17.65
CA ASN A 238 -11.12 20.97 17.37
C ASN A 238 -9.97 19.98 17.17
N VAL A 239 -9.95 18.91 17.97
CA VAL A 239 -8.87 17.91 17.96
C VAL A 239 -8.67 17.24 16.60
N LEU A 240 -9.74 17.00 15.84
CA LEU A 240 -9.64 16.37 14.51
C LEU A 240 -9.03 17.33 13.48
N VAL A 241 -9.39 18.62 13.54
CA VAL A 241 -8.77 19.66 12.69
C VAL A 241 -7.27 19.77 12.99
N GLN A 242 -6.92 19.80 14.28
CA GLN A 242 -5.52 19.84 14.70
C GLN A 242 -4.74 18.61 14.25
N LEU A 243 -5.29 17.41 14.41
CA LEU A 243 -4.69 16.17 13.93
C LEU A 243 -4.50 16.17 12.42
N CYS A 244 -5.48 16.64 11.63
CA CYS A 244 -5.34 16.78 10.18
C CYS A 244 -4.17 17.71 9.81
N ALA A 245 -4.03 18.85 10.49
CA ALA A 245 -2.94 19.78 10.25
C ALA A 245 -1.57 19.18 10.61
N VAL A 246 -1.47 18.54 11.79
CA VAL A 246 -0.24 17.85 12.22
C VAL A 246 0.13 16.73 11.24
N MET A 247 -0.84 15.94 10.78
CA MET A 247 -0.63 14.84 9.85
C MET A 247 -0.19 15.32 8.46
N SER A 248 -0.82 16.38 7.95
CA SER A 248 -0.43 17.04 6.69
C SER A 248 1.03 17.50 6.73
N ILE A 249 1.44 18.17 7.81
CA ILE A 249 2.82 18.61 8.02
C ILE A 249 3.76 17.41 8.20
N ALA A 250 3.33 16.37 8.91
CA ALA A 250 4.14 15.18 9.10
C ALA A 250 4.42 14.45 7.79
N ILE A 251 3.45 14.35 6.89
CA ILE A 251 3.63 13.78 5.55
C ILE A 251 4.59 14.65 4.72
N LEU A 252 4.48 15.98 4.82
CA LEU A 252 5.35 16.90 4.09
C LEU A 252 6.82 16.80 4.53
N VAL A 253 7.06 16.55 5.83
CA VAL A 253 8.42 16.54 6.39
C VAL A 253 9.05 15.15 6.45
N ALA A 254 8.24 14.10 6.65
CA ALA A 254 8.75 12.73 6.80
C ALA A 254 9.56 12.29 5.56
N PRO A 255 10.57 11.44 5.73
CA PRO A 255 11.25 10.86 4.58
C PRO A 255 10.32 9.90 3.85
N THR A 256 10.35 9.92 2.51
CA THR A 256 9.65 8.96 1.66
C THR A 256 10.31 7.58 1.74
N ARG A 257 11.64 7.55 1.92
CA ARG A 257 12.45 6.33 2.00
C ARG A 257 13.49 6.42 3.12
N VAL A 258 13.66 5.32 3.86
CA VAL A 258 14.69 5.16 4.91
C VAL A 258 15.45 3.84 4.73
N GLU A 259 16.77 3.91 4.68
CA GLU A 259 17.64 2.73 4.62
C GLU A 259 17.89 2.20 6.03
N LEU A 260 17.16 1.15 6.41
CA LEU A 260 17.27 0.51 7.71
C LEU A 260 18.41 -0.51 7.74
N GLY A 261 19.25 -0.45 8.76
CA GLY A 261 20.27 -1.48 9.00
C GLY A 261 19.64 -2.85 9.24
N GLY A 262 20.25 -3.89 8.67
CA GLY A 262 19.78 -5.28 8.79
C GLY A 262 18.92 -5.77 7.62
N TYR A 263 18.42 -4.86 6.78
CA TYR A 263 17.74 -5.19 5.53
C TYR A 263 18.61 -4.79 4.33
N ARG A 264 18.41 -5.45 3.18
CA ARG A 264 19.11 -5.11 1.93
C ARG A 264 18.28 -4.23 1.00
N MET A 265 17.13 -3.77 1.46
CA MET A 265 16.26 -2.84 0.77
C MET A 265 15.73 -1.79 1.76
N ALA A 266 15.49 -0.59 1.26
CA ALA A 266 14.98 0.51 2.07
C ALA A 266 13.48 0.38 2.35
N LEU A 267 13.06 0.82 3.52
CA LEU A 267 11.65 1.07 3.81
C LEU A 267 11.21 2.26 2.95
N SER A 268 10.47 1.97 1.89
CA SER A 268 10.05 2.94 0.87
C SER A 268 8.54 3.17 0.91
N PHE A 269 8.11 4.26 0.28
CA PHE A 269 6.73 4.71 0.21
C PHE A 269 6.13 5.07 1.57
N ILE A 270 6.93 5.63 2.48
CA ILE A 270 6.43 5.92 3.84
C ILE A 270 5.31 6.96 3.76
N THR A 271 5.49 8.04 3.00
CA THR A 271 4.56 9.15 2.97
C THR A 271 3.29 8.79 2.20
N GLU A 272 3.42 8.12 1.07
CA GLU A 272 2.34 7.56 0.24
C GLU A 272 1.52 6.51 1.00
N ARG A 273 2.14 5.70 1.86
CA ARG A 273 1.41 4.81 2.78
C ARG A 273 0.56 5.62 3.76
N MET A 274 1.15 6.67 4.35
CA MET A 274 0.50 7.48 5.38
C MET A 274 -0.64 8.36 4.84
N THR A 275 -0.73 8.56 3.52
CA THR A 275 -1.90 9.26 2.95
C THR A 275 -3.19 8.46 3.09
N LEU A 276 -3.17 7.12 3.17
CA LEU A 276 -4.37 6.31 3.44
C LEU A 276 -5.01 6.60 4.83
N PRO A 277 -4.31 6.41 5.96
CA PRO A 277 -4.88 6.75 7.27
C PRO A 277 -5.18 8.24 7.42
N PHE A 278 -4.44 9.10 6.73
CA PHE A 278 -4.74 10.53 6.71
C PHE A 278 -6.02 10.86 5.94
N ALA A 279 -6.28 10.26 4.77
CA ALA A 279 -7.52 10.42 4.03
C ALA A 279 -8.75 9.98 4.84
N VAL A 280 -8.62 8.87 5.59
CA VAL A 280 -9.67 8.41 6.52
C VAL A 280 -9.86 9.44 7.64
N LEU A 281 -8.78 9.97 8.23
CA LEU A 281 -8.86 11.04 9.23
C LEU A 281 -9.54 12.31 8.70
N ILE A 282 -9.29 12.70 7.44
CA ILE A 282 -10.00 13.80 6.77
C ILE A 282 -11.50 13.49 6.68
N CYS A 283 -11.87 12.28 6.27
CA CYS A 283 -13.28 11.87 6.25
C CYS A 283 -13.92 11.93 7.63
N VAL A 284 -13.22 11.48 8.68
CA VAL A 284 -13.66 11.58 10.08
C VAL A 284 -13.89 13.04 10.47
N MET A 285 -12.93 13.93 10.19
CA MET A 285 -13.04 15.36 10.46
C MET A 285 -14.23 16.00 9.72
N LEU A 286 -14.36 15.76 8.41
CA LEU A 286 -15.41 16.34 7.56
C LEU A 286 -16.80 15.82 7.90
N SER A 287 -16.92 14.62 8.48
CA SER A 287 -18.20 14.06 8.90
C SER A 287 -18.86 14.78 10.09
N GLN A 288 -18.16 15.74 10.71
CA GLN A 288 -18.70 16.60 11.77
C GLN A 288 -19.66 17.69 11.26
N VAL A 289 -19.82 17.86 9.95
CA VAL A 289 -20.82 18.76 9.35
C VAL A 289 -21.77 17.99 8.45
N PRO A 290 -23.10 18.18 8.55
CA PRO A 290 -24.05 17.50 7.67
C PRO A 290 -23.88 18.03 6.25
N PRO A 291 -23.59 17.20 5.25
CA PRO A 291 -23.32 17.64 3.87
C PRO A 291 -24.60 18.06 3.12
N LEU A 292 -24.47 18.96 2.15
CA LEU A 292 -25.57 19.38 1.28
C LEU A 292 -25.97 18.24 0.34
N LYS A 293 -27.22 18.26 -0.17
CA LYS A 293 -27.70 17.23 -1.12
C LYS A 293 -26.79 17.08 -2.34
N TRP A 294 -26.32 18.19 -2.92
CA TRP A 294 -25.40 18.15 -4.06
C TRP A 294 -24.02 17.57 -3.70
N GLN A 295 -23.54 17.77 -2.47
CA GLN A 295 -22.28 17.17 -2.00
C GLN A 295 -22.44 15.64 -1.87
N LYS A 296 -23.58 15.18 -1.33
CA LYS A 296 -23.91 13.74 -1.27
C LYS A 296 -23.94 13.10 -2.66
N ILE A 297 -24.61 13.74 -3.61
CA ILE A 297 -24.69 13.29 -5.01
C ILE A 297 -23.29 13.32 -5.65
N GLY A 298 -22.52 14.39 -5.45
CA GLY A 298 -21.16 14.53 -5.97
C GLY A 298 -20.22 13.43 -5.47
N LEU A 299 -20.26 13.10 -4.17
CA LEU A 299 -19.47 12.02 -3.59
C LEU A 299 -19.84 10.65 -4.18
N ALA A 300 -21.13 10.39 -4.42
CA ALA A 300 -21.55 9.15 -5.07
C ALA A 300 -21.13 9.11 -6.55
N ALA A 301 -21.31 10.23 -7.29
CA ALA A 301 -20.97 10.32 -8.70
C ALA A 301 -19.47 10.13 -8.95
N VAL A 302 -18.60 10.77 -8.14
CA VAL A 302 -17.15 10.61 -8.27
C VAL A 302 -16.70 9.18 -7.95
N ALA A 303 -17.36 8.51 -7.00
CA ALA A 303 -17.09 7.10 -6.72
C ALA A 303 -17.49 6.18 -7.88
N VAL A 304 -18.66 6.39 -8.50
CA VAL A 304 -19.07 5.64 -9.70
C VAL A 304 -18.07 5.83 -10.83
N LEU A 305 -17.61 7.06 -11.05
CA LEU A 305 -16.59 7.37 -12.05
C LEU A 305 -15.27 6.64 -11.76
N GLN A 306 -14.77 6.73 -10.52
CA GLN A 306 -13.55 6.04 -10.08
C GLN A 306 -13.65 4.53 -10.31
N PHE A 307 -14.74 3.90 -9.87
CA PHE A 307 -14.93 2.45 -10.03
C PHE A 307 -15.10 2.02 -11.49
N SER A 308 -15.68 2.88 -12.34
CA SER A 308 -15.74 2.64 -13.78
C SER A 308 -14.34 2.63 -14.41
N PHE A 309 -13.47 3.56 -14.01
CA PHE A 309 -12.06 3.56 -14.46
C PHE A 309 -11.32 2.32 -13.95
N LEU A 310 -11.47 1.99 -12.66
CA LEU A 310 -10.86 0.80 -12.07
C LEU A 310 -11.29 -0.48 -12.77
N TYR A 311 -12.57 -0.59 -13.15
CA TYR A 311 -13.10 -1.75 -13.86
C TYR A 311 -12.44 -1.93 -15.23
N VAL A 312 -12.37 -0.85 -16.02
CA VAL A 312 -11.75 -0.86 -17.36
C VAL A 312 -10.25 -1.18 -17.25
N ASP A 313 -9.55 -0.56 -16.32
CA ASP A 313 -8.11 -0.76 -16.14
C ASP A 313 -7.78 -2.16 -15.63
N THR A 314 -8.53 -2.66 -14.66
CA THR A 314 -8.33 -4.02 -14.13
C THR A 314 -8.57 -5.06 -15.22
N ARG A 315 -9.55 -4.85 -16.10
CA ARG A 315 -9.75 -5.72 -17.26
C ARG A 315 -8.54 -5.70 -18.22
N ALA A 316 -7.96 -4.53 -18.48
CA ALA A 316 -6.77 -4.42 -19.31
C ALA A 316 -5.55 -5.12 -18.66
N LEU A 317 -5.37 -4.96 -17.34
CA LEU A 317 -4.31 -5.64 -16.59
C LEU A 317 -4.47 -7.16 -16.64
N ASN A 318 -5.69 -7.68 -16.47
CA ASN A 318 -5.95 -9.12 -16.58
C ASN A 318 -5.58 -9.64 -17.97
N TRP A 319 -5.92 -8.90 -19.03
CA TRP A 319 -5.55 -9.29 -20.39
C TRP A 319 -4.03 -9.36 -20.59
N TRP A 320 -3.27 -8.41 -20.04
CA TRP A 320 -1.81 -8.45 -20.11
C TRP A 320 -1.21 -9.59 -19.26
N GLU A 321 -1.79 -9.89 -18.10
CA GLU A 321 -1.39 -11.04 -17.29
C GLU A 321 -1.64 -12.37 -18.04
N ASP A 322 -2.76 -12.48 -18.76
CA ASP A 322 -3.06 -13.63 -19.63
C ASP A 322 -2.00 -13.78 -20.74
N GLN A 323 -1.50 -12.67 -21.30
CA GLN A 323 -0.42 -12.70 -22.30
C GLN A 323 0.91 -13.17 -21.71
N VAL A 324 1.24 -12.76 -20.49
CA VAL A 324 2.43 -13.27 -19.77
C VAL A 324 2.27 -14.77 -19.51
N ALA A 325 1.10 -15.20 -19.04
CA ALA A 325 0.79 -16.61 -18.83
C ALA A 325 0.92 -17.43 -20.11
N ALA A 326 0.40 -16.92 -21.23
CA ALA A 326 0.54 -17.55 -22.54
C ALA A 326 2.00 -17.65 -23.00
N ALA A 327 2.83 -16.65 -22.69
CA ALA A 327 4.25 -16.63 -23.05
C ALA A 327 5.08 -17.65 -22.24
N VAL A 328 4.78 -17.86 -20.95
CA VAL A 328 5.57 -18.76 -20.08
C VAL A 328 5.07 -20.20 -20.08
N ARG A 329 3.81 -20.45 -20.42
CA ARG A 329 3.21 -21.79 -20.40
C ARG A 329 3.96 -22.83 -21.25
N PRO A 330 4.51 -22.52 -22.45
CA PRO A 330 5.26 -23.49 -23.25
C PRO A 330 6.65 -23.83 -22.69
N LEU A 331 7.15 -23.09 -21.70
CA LEU A 331 8.47 -23.31 -21.14
C LEU A 331 8.52 -24.58 -20.27
N PRO A 332 9.68 -25.23 -20.15
CA PRO A 332 9.85 -26.35 -19.23
C PRO A 332 9.57 -25.95 -17.77
N GLN A 333 9.02 -26.88 -16.99
CA GLN A 333 8.75 -26.65 -15.56
C GLN A 333 10.05 -26.35 -14.79
N GLY A 334 9.98 -25.44 -13.81
CA GLY A 334 11.13 -25.03 -12.99
C GLY A 334 12.10 -24.09 -13.68
N THR A 335 11.74 -23.56 -14.85
CA THR A 335 12.57 -22.60 -15.58
C THR A 335 12.58 -21.23 -14.90
N ARG A 336 13.74 -20.56 -14.90
CA ARG A 336 13.88 -19.17 -14.46
C ARG A 336 13.44 -18.21 -15.56
N VAL A 337 12.57 -17.27 -15.19
CA VAL A 337 12.02 -16.28 -16.09
C VAL A 337 12.20 -14.88 -15.53
N VAL A 338 12.53 -13.95 -16.42
CA VAL A 338 12.64 -12.51 -16.14
C VAL A 338 11.71 -11.74 -17.05
N CYS A 339 11.21 -10.60 -16.58
CA CYS A 339 10.27 -9.76 -17.30
C CYS A 339 10.49 -8.30 -16.89
N SER A 340 10.78 -7.46 -17.87
CA SER A 340 11.13 -6.06 -17.63
C SER A 340 10.25 -5.16 -18.49
N LEU A 341 8.94 -5.26 -18.24
CA LEU A 341 7.92 -4.44 -18.86
C LEU A 341 7.60 -3.25 -17.97
N HIS A 342 7.57 -2.05 -18.56
CA HIS A 342 7.29 -0.80 -17.87
C HIS A 342 6.12 -0.07 -18.50
N ASP A 343 5.32 0.59 -17.67
CA ASP A 343 4.32 1.57 -18.11
C ASP A 343 4.57 2.88 -17.36
N TRP A 344 5.30 3.81 -17.99
CA TRP A 344 5.63 5.11 -17.41
C TRP A 344 4.42 6.03 -17.26
N THR A 345 3.29 5.69 -17.88
CA THR A 345 2.07 6.50 -17.75
C THR A 345 1.33 6.21 -16.46
N SER A 346 1.60 5.07 -15.82
CA SER A 346 0.99 4.70 -14.54
C SER A 346 1.77 5.24 -13.35
N ARG A 347 1.05 5.78 -12.36
CA ARG A 347 1.60 6.14 -11.06
C ARG A 347 1.94 4.92 -10.18
N THR A 348 1.20 3.84 -10.30
CA THR A 348 1.47 2.58 -9.58
C THR A 348 2.46 1.73 -10.35
N ILE A 349 3.38 1.07 -9.64
CA ILE A 349 4.37 0.14 -10.22
C ILE A 349 3.70 -1.20 -10.54
N LEU A 350 2.73 -1.15 -11.47
CA LEU A 350 1.87 -2.24 -11.92
C LEU A 350 2.64 -3.51 -12.30
N TRP A 351 3.81 -3.33 -12.92
CA TRP A 351 4.57 -4.37 -13.60
C TRP A 351 5.95 -4.62 -12.99
N SER A 352 6.10 -4.31 -11.71
CA SER A 352 7.21 -4.85 -10.92
C SER A 352 7.07 -6.36 -10.70
N HIS A 353 5.84 -6.89 -10.81
CA HIS A 353 5.51 -8.29 -10.55
C HIS A 353 4.61 -8.98 -11.61
N PRO A 354 4.94 -8.93 -12.91
CA PRO A 354 4.17 -9.54 -14.00
C PRO A 354 4.18 -11.07 -13.99
N LEU A 355 5.25 -11.68 -13.46
CA LEU A 355 5.50 -13.12 -13.60
C LEU A 355 4.93 -13.93 -12.44
N GLU A 356 4.71 -13.28 -11.31
CA GLU A 356 4.49 -13.90 -10.02
C GLU A 356 3.23 -14.74 -10.00
N ARG A 357 2.10 -14.25 -10.53
CA ARG A 357 0.89 -15.07 -10.64
C ARG A 357 1.02 -16.14 -11.75
N PRO A 358 1.44 -15.81 -12.99
CA PRO A 358 1.62 -16.80 -14.05
C PRO A 358 2.61 -17.94 -13.75
N CYS A 359 3.61 -17.71 -12.91
CA CYS A 359 4.64 -18.70 -12.60
C CYS A 359 4.30 -19.67 -11.47
N ILE A 360 3.23 -19.46 -10.70
CA ILE A 360 2.85 -20.35 -9.60
C ILE A 360 2.74 -21.80 -10.09
N GLY A 361 3.55 -22.69 -9.52
CA GLY A 361 3.58 -24.12 -9.84
C GLY A 361 4.26 -24.49 -11.16
N HIS A 362 4.76 -23.51 -11.93
CA HIS A 362 5.30 -23.73 -13.28
C HIS A 362 6.72 -23.22 -13.47
N CYS A 363 6.98 -21.94 -13.18
CA CYS A 363 8.28 -21.29 -13.37
C CYS A 363 8.73 -20.52 -12.12
N TYR A 364 9.95 -20.01 -12.16
CA TYR A 364 10.46 -19.12 -11.13
C TYR A 364 10.58 -17.69 -11.66
N SER A 365 9.88 -16.75 -11.03
CA SER A 365 10.11 -15.31 -11.21
C SER A 365 11.48 -14.97 -10.63
N TYR A 366 12.51 -15.04 -11.47
CA TYR A 366 13.90 -14.94 -11.03
C TYR A 366 14.25 -13.52 -10.56
N GLN A 367 13.53 -12.53 -11.06
CA GLN A 367 13.61 -11.11 -10.66
C GLN A 367 12.77 -10.76 -9.42
N ASN A 368 12.15 -11.73 -8.74
CA ASN A 368 11.44 -11.43 -7.49
C ASN A 368 12.41 -10.89 -6.43
N TYR A 369 12.30 -9.60 -6.10
CA TYR A 369 13.23 -8.93 -5.18
C TYR A 369 12.98 -9.27 -3.71
N GLU A 370 11.79 -9.76 -3.37
CA GLU A 370 11.36 -9.87 -1.97
C GLU A 370 12.30 -10.79 -1.17
N PRO A 371 12.64 -12.01 -1.63
CA PRO A 371 13.52 -12.89 -0.86
C PRO A 371 14.93 -12.34 -0.66
N GLY A 372 15.51 -11.68 -1.67
CA GLY A 372 16.85 -11.08 -1.60
C GLY A 372 16.93 -9.85 -0.70
N SER A 373 15.79 -9.20 -0.44
CA SER A 373 15.73 -8.00 0.42
C SER A 373 15.92 -8.29 1.92
N LEU A 374 15.66 -9.54 2.34
CA LEU A 374 15.58 -9.99 3.73
C LEU A 374 14.50 -9.29 4.58
N ALA A 375 13.61 -8.51 3.96
CA ALA A 375 12.55 -7.76 4.64
C ALA A 375 11.22 -8.52 4.77
N PHE A 376 11.12 -9.68 4.12
CA PHE A 376 9.90 -10.49 4.04
C PHE A 376 10.10 -11.86 4.68
N GLN A 377 9.01 -12.63 4.77
CA GLN A 377 9.01 -13.95 5.38
C GLN A 377 9.86 -14.95 4.60
N VAL A 378 9.70 -15.02 3.28
CA VAL A 378 10.56 -15.82 2.41
C VAL A 378 11.87 -15.07 2.22
N GLN A 379 13.00 -15.73 2.50
CA GLN A 379 14.33 -15.10 2.41
C GLN A 379 15.31 -15.95 1.63
N ALA A 380 16.18 -15.28 0.86
CA ALA A 380 17.33 -15.85 0.19
C ALA A 380 18.60 -15.36 0.90
N LYS A 381 19.13 -16.14 1.84
CA LYS A 381 20.36 -15.77 2.56
C LYS A 381 21.64 -15.99 1.75
N ALA A 382 21.60 -16.93 0.81
CA ALA A 382 22.71 -17.29 -0.07
C ALA A 382 22.25 -17.33 -1.55
N PRO A 383 23.21 -17.28 -2.51
CA PRO A 383 22.92 -17.53 -3.92
C PRO A 383 22.18 -18.86 -4.12
N ASN A 384 21.17 -18.86 -4.97
CA ASN A 384 20.32 -20.02 -5.26
C ASN A 384 19.85 -20.00 -6.72
N ARG A 385 19.10 -21.02 -7.14
CA ARG A 385 18.62 -21.17 -8.52
C ARG A 385 17.19 -20.66 -8.76
N ILE A 386 16.56 -20.07 -7.74
CA ILE A 386 15.13 -19.72 -7.74
C ILE A 386 14.94 -18.22 -7.93
N VAL A 387 15.76 -17.39 -7.27
CA VAL A 387 15.71 -15.93 -7.34
C VAL A 387 17.11 -15.31 -7.37
N MET A 388 17.20 -14.10 -7.92
CA MET A 388 18.37 -13.25 -7.79
C MET A 388 18.60 -12.90 -6.32
N HIS A 389 19.75 -13.29 -5.79
CA HIS A 389 20.11 -13.11 -4.38
C HIS A 389 20.49 -11.67 -4.02
N ASP A 390 21.12 -10.95 -4.96
CA ASP A 390 21.55 -9.56 -4.75
C ASP A 390 20.46 -8.59 -5.22
N PRO A 391 19.90 -7.74 -4.34
CA PRO A 391 18.91 -6.73 -4.73
C PRO A 391 19.41 -5.75 -5.79
N VAL A 392 20.72 -5.55 -5.90
CA VAL A 392 21.33 -4.72 -6.95
C VAL A 392 21.20 -5.40 -8.30
N ASP A 393 21.48 -6.69 -8.39
CA ASP A 393 21.28 -7.48 -9.62
C ASP A 393 19.79 -7.43 -10.02
N THR A 394 18.87 -7.60 -9.07
CA THR A 394 17.42 -7.50 -9.33
C THR A 394 17.01 -6.12 -9.85
N ALA A 395 17.55 -5.04 -9.27
CA ALA A 395 17.26 -3.68 -9.70
C ALA A 395 17.83 -3.35 -11.09
N TYR A 396 19.01 -3.86 -11.44
CA TYR A 396 19.55 -3.75 -12.79
C TYR A 396 18.75 -4.57 -13.79
N ALA A 397 18.33 -5.77 -13.39
CA ALA A 397 17.55 -6.66 -14.23
C ALA A 397 16.20 -6.02 -14.56
N GLY A 398 15.50 -5.48 -13.57
CA GLY A 398 14.24 -4.77 -13.78
C GLY A 398 14.36 -3.54 -14.68
N ARG A 399 15.50 -2.85 -14.70
CA ARG A 399 15.76 -1.68 -15.56
C ARG A 399 16.27 -2.04 -16.96
N GLY A 400 16.58 -3.31 -17.23
CA GLY A 400 17.16 -3.74 -18.50
C GLY A 400 18.66 -3.46 -18.65
N ASP A 401 19.36 -3.27 -17.53
CA ASP A 401 20.80 -2.97 -17.49
C ASP A 401 21.65 -4.19 -17.09
N TYR A 402 21.00 -5.30 -16.73
CA TYR A 402 21.67 -6.51 -16.27
C TYR A 402 22.17 -7.37 -17.44
N ALA A 403 23.47 -7.66 -17.46
CA ALA A 403 24.07 -8.66 -18.33
C ALA A 403 23.95 -10.05 -17.69
N VAL A 404 23.35 -10.98 -18.40
CA VAL A 404 23.12 -12.35 -17.95
C VAL A 404 24.45 -13.04 -17.67
N LYS A 405 24.59 -13.64 -16.48
CA LYS A 405 25.81 -14.34 -16.05
C LYS A 405 25.65 -15.83 -16.31
N SER A 406 26.75 -16.58 -16.50
CA SER A 406 26.74 -18.05 -16.61
C SER A 406 25.84 -18.75 -15.58
N ARG A 407 25.89 -18.31 -14.31
CA ARG A 407 25.11 -18.90 -13.20
C ARG A 407 23.59 -18.77 -13.37
N ASP A 408 23.13 -17.80 -14.17
CA ASP A 408 21.72 -17.52 -14.38
C ASP A 408 21.09 -18.48 -15.40
N LEU A 409 21.91 -19.19 -16.20
CA LEU A 409 21.43 -20.05 -17.29
C LEU A 409 21.02 -21.46 -16.82
N PRO A 410 19.93 -22.05 -17.35
CA PRO A 410 19.03 -21.49 -18.36
C PRO A 410 18.13 -20.39 -17.78
N LEU A 411 17.94 -19.33 -18.58
CA LEU A 411 17.13 -18.14 -18.28
C LEU A 411 16.30 -17.77 -19.50
N TYR A 412 15.05 -17.37 -19.29
CA TYR A 412 14.18 -16.85 -20.34
C TYR A 412 13.71 -15.45 -20.00
N GLN A 413 13.59 -14.59 -21.00
CA GLN A 413 13.00 -13.27 -20.86
C GLN A 413 11.64 -13.22 -21.56
N VAL A 414 10.63 -12.73 -20.86
CA VAL A 414 9.36 -12.31 -21.47
C VAL A 414 9.52 -10.91 -22.03
N MET A 415 9.21 -10.74 -23.32
CA MET A 415 9.32 -9.47 -24.03
C MET A 415 8.30 -9.37 -25.17
N PRO A 416 8.04 -8.16 -25.71
CA PRO A 416 7.20 -8.00 -26.90
C PRO A 416 7.82 -8.71 -28.10
N CYS A 417 7.01 -9.53 -28.77
CA CYS A 417 7.33 -10.15 -30.05
C CYS A 417 6.99 -9.21 -31.22
N PRO A 418 7.53 -9.45 -32.43
CA PRO A 418 7.28 -8.62 -33.61
C PRO A 418 5.80 -8.52 -34.01
N ASP A 419 4.98 -9.51 -33.63
CA ASP A 419 3.54 -9.55 -33.89
C ASP A 419 2.71 -8.76 -32.86
N GLY A 420 3.37 -8.10 -31.90
CA GLY A 420 2.75 -7.31 -30.85
C GLY A 420 2.27 -8.11 -29.63
N ARG A 421 2.41 -9.44 -29.63
CA ARG A 421 2.11 -10.29 -28.46
C ARG A 421 3.34 -10.40 -27.55
N LEU A 422 3.17 -10.95 -26.35
CA LEU A 422 4.30 -11.30 -25.49
C LEU A 422 4.80 -12.71 -25.82
N CYS A 423 6.11 -12.90 -25.76
CA CYS A 423 6.75 -14.19 -25.96
C CYS A 423 7.95 -14.37 -25.03
N ALA A 424 8.30 -15.62 -24.74
CA ALA A 424 9.47 -15.95 -23.94
C ALA A 424 10.65 -16.31 -24.85
N LYS A 425 11.76 -15.59 -24.70
CA LYS A 425 13.00 -15.81 -25.45
C LYS A 425 14.08 -16.40 -24.53
N PRO A 426 14.81 -17.46 -24.94
CA PRO A 426 15.97 -17.92 -24.19
C PRO A 426 17.07 -16.86 -24.21
N MET A 427 17.72 -16.65 -23.07
CA MET A 427 18.85 -15.72 -22.92
C MET A 427 20.17 -16.47 -23.00
N VAL A 428 21.22 -15.79 -23.47
CA VAL A 428 22.60 -16.30 -23.43
C VAL A 428 23.47 -15.47 -22.49
N GLU A 429 24.63 -16.01 -22.10
CA GLU A 429 25.59 -15.28 -21.27
C GLU A 429 26.06 -13.99 -21.97
N GLY A 430 26.18 -12.92 -21.19
CA GLY A 430 26.56 -11.58 -21.67
C GLY A 430 25.43 -10.81 -22.34
N GLU A 431 24.33 -11.47 -22.74
CA GLU A 431 23.15 -10.80 -23.27
C GLU A 431 22.52 -9.92 -22.18
N ARG A 432 22.12 -8.70 -22.55
CA ARG A 432 21.45 -7.79 -21.62
C ARG A 432 19.94 -8.04 -21.64
N ILE A 433 19.33 -8.04 -20.46
CA ILE A 433 17.88 -8.03 -20.34
C ILE A 433 17.33 -6.76 -21.00
N VAL A 434 16.32 -6.89 -21.84
CA VAL A 434 15.74 -5.73 -22.56
C VAL A 434 14.57 -5.15 -21.78
N ALA A 435 14.66 -3.91 -21.30
CA ALA A 435 13.49 -3.21 -20.77
C ALA A 435 12.59 -2.73 -21.93
N SER A 436 11.30 -3.07 -21.87
CA SER A 436 10.31 -2.65 -22.87
C SER A 436 9.26 -1.75 -22.24
N THR A 437 8.97 -0.63 -22.87
CA THR A 437 7.88 0.26 -22.45
C THR A 437 6.63 -0.05 -23.24
N LEU A 438 5.51 -0.30 -22.56
CA LEU A 438 4.21 -0.56 -23.18
C LEU A 438 3.15 0.32 -22.53
N SER A 439 2.29 0.93 -23.35
CA SER A 439 1.08 1.61 -22.87
C SER A 439 0.01 0.56 -22.61
N MET A 440 -0.07 0.09 -21.36
CA MET A 440 -0.89 -1.09 -21.06
C MET A 440 -2.31 -0.72 -20.64
N LEU A 441 -2.48 0.48 -20.10
CA LEU A 441 -3.78 1.00 -19.69
C LEU A 441 -4.38 1.90 -20.78
N PRO A 442 -5.70 1.86 -20.98
CA PRO A 442 -6.39 2.81 -21.85
C PRO A 442 -6.16 4.25 -21.40
N ALA A 443 -5.76 5.13 -22.34
CA ALA A 443 -5.54 6.55 -22.05
C ALA A 443 -6.85 7.27 -21.67
N LEU A 444 -7.98 6.84 -22.24
CA LEU A 444 -9.33 7.33 -21.96
C LEU A 444 -10.27 6.17 -21.58
N TRP A 445 -11.44 6.52 -21.02
CA TRP A 445 -12.49 5.58 -20.62
C TRP A 445 -13.11 4.86 -21.81
#